data_AF-A0A239CC92-F1
#
_entry.id   AF-A0A239CC92-F1
#
_cell.length_a   1.000
_cell.length_b   1.000
_cell.length_c   1.000
_cell.angle_alpha   90.00
_cell.angle_beta   90.00
_cell.angle_gamma   90.00
#
_symmetry.space_group_name_H-M   'P 1'
#
loop_
_entity.id
_entity.type
_entity.pdbx_description
1 polymer ?
#
loop_
_entity_poly.entity_id
_entity_poly.type
_entity_poly.pdbx_seq_one_letter_code
_entity_poly.pdbx_strand_id
1 'polypeptide(L)'
;MNYSDIPEEKDTKRGNQHKEAIEKVEAKIEKVRQLYEEGYGKLDISKFTGISIASINNYLMEGYSPVHGQYGASRPGPLTPFKDEILTLRSEGVTYREITEGLRFKGYKGDVW
;
A
#
# COMPACT_ATOMS: atom_id res chain seq x y z
N MET A 1 13.78 11.40 10.61
CA MET A 1 13.64 9.98 10.22
C MET A 1 14.52 9.76 9.01
N ASN A 2 15.56 8.95 9.11
CA ASN A 2 16.42 8.60 7.99
C ASN A 2 15.72 7.54 7.14
N TYR A 3 15.52 7.82 5.85
CA TYR A 3 14.87 6.91 4.90
C TYR A 3 15.71 5.66 4.58
N SER A 4 16.95 5.59 5.06
CA SER A 4 17.94 4.55 4.78
C SER A 4 17.80 3.26 5.60
N ASP A 5 16.88 3.22 6.57
CA ASP A 5 16.65 2.05 7.44
C ASP A 5 15.33 1.30 7.12
N ILE A 6 14.68 1.61 6.00
CA ILE A 6 13.51 0.86 5.54
C ILE A 6 14.03 -0.41 4.88
N PRO A 7 13.80 -1.62 5.44
CA PRO A 7 14.23 -2.85 4.79
C PRO A 7 13.59 -2.94 3.41
N GLU A 8 14.39 -3.28 2.39
CA GLU A 8 13.88 -3.52 1.05
C GLU A 8 12.70 -4.49 1.13
N GLU A 9 11.58 -4.11 0.50
CA GLU A 9 10.39 -4.94 0.42
C GLU A 9 10.79 -6.29 -0.18
N LYS A 10 10.84 -7.34 0.65
CA LYS A 10 11.04 -8.71 0.17
C LYS A 10 10.02 -8.96 -0.94
N ASP A 11 10.50 -9.39 -2.12
CA ASP A 11 9.72 -9.76 -3.31
C ASP A 11 8.64 -10.80 -2.96
N THR A 12 7.57 -10.31 -2.36
CA THR A 12 6.40 -11.06 -2.02
C THR A 12 5.48 -10.97 -3.21
N LYS A 13 4.83 -12.08 -3.56
CA LYS A 13 3.87 -12.13 -4.67
C LYS A 13 2.87 -10.96 -4.66
N ARG A 14 2.45 -10.51 -3.46
CA ARG A 14 1.55 -9.36 -3.27
C ARG A 14 2.23 -8.01 -3.54
N GLY A 15 3.49 -7.83 -3.16
CA GLY A 15 4.27 -6.63 -3.49
C GLY A 15 4.46 -6.50 -5.01
N ASN A 16 4.76 -7.59 -5.70
CA ASN A 16 4.94 -7.57 -7.15
C ASN A 16 3.65 -7.28 -7.90
N GLN A 17 2.52 -7.88 -7.47
CA GLN A 17 1.20 -7.53 -8.01
C GLN A 17 0.86 -6.06 -7.80
N HIS A 18 1.30 -5.47 -6.69
CA HIS A 18 1.08 -4.05 -6.43
C HIS A 18 1.92 -3.17 -7.35
N LYS A 19 3.22 -3.47 -7.51
CA LYS A 19 4.11 -2.78 -8.45
C LYS A 19 3.55 -2.80 -9.87
N GLU A 20 3.15 -3.98 -10.37
CA GLU A 20 2.52 -4.11 -11.69
C GLU A 20 1.22 -3.30 -11.82
N ALA A 21 0.43 -3.19 -10.74
CA ALA A 21 -0.79 -2.40 -10.75
C ALA A 21 -0.48 -0.89 -10.81
N ILE A 22 0.53 -0.42 -10.08
CA ILE A 22 1.01 0.97 -10.13
C ILE A 22 1.50 1.31 -11.54
N GLU A 23 2.37 0.49 -12.12
CA GLU A 23 2.93 0.71 -13.46
C GLU A 23 1.83 0.84 -14.53
N LYS A 24 0.79 0.00 -14.44
CA LYS A 24 -0.37 0.09 -15.35
C LYS A 24 -1.16 1.38 -15.19
N VAL A 25 -1.22 1.93 -13.98
CA VAL A 25 -1.90 3.21 -13.71
C VAL A 25 -1.03 4.38 -14.20
N GLU A 26 0.27 4.34 -13.94
CA GLU A 26 1.23 5.33 -14.44
C GLU A 26 1.22 5.43 -15.96
N ALA A 27 1.26 4.30 -16.67
CA ALA A 27 1.17 4.28 -18.13
C ALA A 27 -0.13 4.90 -18.65
N LYS A 28 -1.25 4.76 -17.92
CA LYS A 28 -2.52 5.40 -18.27
C LYS A 28 -2.49 6.91 -18.03
N ILE A 29 -1.93 7.34 -16.91
CA ILE A 29 -1.79 8.76 -16.57
C ILE A 29 -0.93 9.45 -17.64
N GLU A 30 0.23 8.87 -17.96
CA GLU A 30 1.15 9.40 -18.96
C GLU A 30 0.48 9.56 -20.31
N LYS A 31 -0.22 8.50 -20.77
CA LYS A 31 -0.98 8.55 -22.03
C LYS A 31 -2.06 9.62 -22.03
N VAL A 32 -2.78 9.81 -20.92
CA VAL A 32 -3.81 10.86 -20.80
C VAL A 32 -3.19 12.25 -20.82
N ARG A 33 -2.06 12.46 -20.13
CA ARG A 33 -1.34 13.73 -20.12
C ARG A 33 -0.79 14.08 -21.50
N GLN A 34 -0.15 13.12 -22.17
CA GLN A 34 0.34 13.30 -23.53
C GLN A 34 -0.78 13.73 -24.50
N LEU A 35 -1.91 13.00 -24.51
CA LEU A 35 -3.04 13.36 -25.37
C LEU A 35 -3.63 14.74 -25.01
N TYR A 36 -3.62 15.12 -23.74
CA TYR A 36 -4.09 16.43 -23.32
C TYR A 36 -3.14 17.56 -23.77
N GLU A 37 -1.83 17.34 -23.71
CA GLU A 37 -0.80 18.25 -24.23
C GLU A 37 -0.85 18.38 -25.75
N GLU A 38 -1.18 17.32 -26.47
CA GLU A 38 -1.44 17.32 -27.92
C GLU A 38 -2.71 18.11 -28.31
N GLY A 39 -3.49 18.56 -27.33
CA GLY A 39 -4.66 19.42 -27.52
C GLY A 39 -5.99 18.67 -27.66
N TYR A 40 -6.03 17.36 -27.38
CA TYR A 40 -7.27 16.59 -27.43
C TYR A 40 -8.22 16.99 -26.29
N GLY A 41 -9.50 17.14 -26.62
CA GLY A 41 -10.54 17.35 -25.63
C GLY A 41 -10.70 16.13 -24.72
N LYS A 42 -11.04 16.34 -23.45
CA LYS A 42 -11.22 15.26 -22.45
C LYS A 42 -12.23 14.19 -22.90
N LEU A 43 -13.26 14.57 -23.66
CA LEU A 43 -14.23 13.66 -24.26
C LEU A 43 -13.61 12.77 -25.34
N ASP A 44 -12.72 13.32 -26.16
CA ASP A 44 -12.04 12.57 -27.21
C ASP A 44 -10.99 11.63 -26.60
N ILE A 45 -10.25 12.09 -25.60
CA ILE A 45 -9.35 11.24 -24.81
C ILE A 45 -10.12 10.07 -24.20
N SER A 46 -11.32 10.31 -23.65
CA SER A 46 -12.18 9.25 -23.11
C SER A 46 -12.56 8.23 -24.18
N LYS A 47 -12.91 8.68 -25.39
CA LYS A 47 -13.24 7.79 -26.51
C LYS A 47 -12.03 6.99 -27.01
N PHE A 48 -10.85 7.61 -27.09
CA PHE A 48 -9.63 6.97 -27.58
C PHE A 48 -9.04 5.96 -26.58
N THR A 49 -9.11 6.27 -25.29
CA THR A 49 -8.48 5.46 -24.23
C THR A 49 -9.46 4.51 -23.54
N GLY A 50 -10.78 4.73 -23.66
CA GLY A 50 -11.80 4.04 -22.88
C GLY A 50 -11.83 4.43 -21.40
N ILE A 51 -11.04 5.43 -20.99
CA ILE A 51 -10.99 5.89 -19.60
C ILE A 51 -12.16 6.84 -19.34
N SER A 52 -12.78 6.74 -18.17
CA SER A 52 -13.87 7.64 -17.78
C SER A 52 -13.39 9.09 -17.67
N ILE A 53 -14.28 10.04 -17.97
CA ILE A 53 -14.01 11.48 -17.85
C ILE A 53 -13.59 11.85 -16.41
N ALA A 54 -14.20 11.22 -15.41
CA ALA A 54 -13.84 11.43 -14.00
C ALA A 54 -12.40 11.05 -13.71
N SER A 55 -11.94 9.88 -14.19
CA SER A 55 -10.55 9.46 -14.03
C SER A 55 -9.58 10.34 -14.81
N ILE A 56 -9.95 10.79 -16.02
CA ILE A 56 -9.15 11.74 -16.80
C ILE A 56 -8.96 13.05 -16.03
N ASN A 57 -10.02 13.60 -15.43
CA ASN A 57 -9.90 14.80 -14.60
C ASN A 57 -8.96 14.60 -13.40
N ASN A 58 -9.01 13.42 -12.77
CA ASN A 58 -8.10 13.10 -11.67
C ASN A 58 -6.64 12.97 -12.14
N TYR A 59 -6.39 12.34 -13.29
CA TYR A 59 -5.03 12.15 -13.82
C TYR A 59 -4.35 13.45 -14.27
N LEU A 60 -5.16 14.44 -14.68
CA LEU A 60 -4.70 15.78 -15.03
C LEU A 60 -4.51 16.69 -13.81
N MET A 61 -4.94 16.27 -12.62
CA MET A 61 -4.73 17.05 -11.39
C MET A 61 -3.26 16.99 -10.97
N GLU A 62 -2.68 18.16 -10.66
CA GLU A 62 -1.34 18.23 -10.07
C GLU A 62 -1.31 17.49 -8.72
N GLY A 63 -0.33 16.61 -8.54
CA GLY A 63 -0.18 15.82 -7.32
C GLY A 63 -1.03 14.55 -7.24
N TYR A 64 -1.71 14.12 -8.31
CA TYR A 64 -2.34 12.80 -8.33
C TYR A 64 -1.30 11.68 -8.19
N SER A 65 -1.47 10.84 -7.18
CA SER A 65 -0.62 9.67 -6.95
C SER A 65 -1.28 8.40 -7.50
N PRO A 66 -0.53 7.56 -8.25
CA PRO A 66 -1.01 6.23 -8.67
C PRO A 66 -1.10 5.26 -7.48
N VAL A 67 -0.43 5.58 -6.37
CA VAL A 67 -0.45 4.78 -5.14
C VAL A 67 -1.61 5.22 -4.26
N HIS A 68 -2.49 4.27 -3.91
CA HIS A 68 -3.58 4.54 -2.98
C HIS A 68 -3.01 4.96 -1.61
N GLY A 69 -3.46 6.08 -1.05
CA GLY A 69 -2.89 6.65 0.19
C GLY A 69 -2.98 5.76 1.44
N GLN A 70 -3.81 4.71 1.41
CA GLN A 70 -3.89 3.72 2.48
C GLN A 70 -3.07 2.46 2.23
N TYR A 71 -2.37 2.36 1.09
CA TYR A 71 -1.48 1.24 0.86
C TYR A 71 -0.35 1.24 1.89
N GLY A 72 -0.08 0.09 2.51
CA GLY A 72 0.86 -0.02 3.63
C GLY A 72 0.32 0.45 4.99
N ALA A 73 -0.83 1.15 5.03
CA ALA A 73 -1.46 1.52 6.28
C ALA A 73 -2.16 0.31 6.92
N SER A 74 -1.77 -0.04 8.14
CA SER A 74 -2.43 -1.06 8.95
C SER A 74 -3.32 -0.39 9.99
N ARG A 75 -4.55 -0.90 10.16
CA ARG A 75 -5.43 -0.44 11.25
C ARG A 75 -4.91 -0.98 12.57
N PRO A 76 -4.88 -0.18 13.66
CA PRO A 76 -4.46 -0.67 14.95
C PRO A 76 -5.43 -1.75 15.44
N GLY A 77 -4.89 -2.93 15.74
CA GLY A 77 -5.59 -4.05 16.34
C GLY A 77 -5.11 -4.31 17.77
N PRO A 78 -5.73 -5.29 18.47
CA PRO A 78 -5.38 -5.64 19.85
C PRO A 78 -3.90 -6.05 20.04
N LEU A 79 -3.26 -6.55 18.98
CA LEU A 79 -1.84 -6.93 18.97
C LEU A 79 -0.90 -5.78 18.61
N THR A 80 -1.40 -4.66 18.09
CA THR A 80 -0.56 -3.52 17.68
C THR A 80 0.34 -3.00 18.79
N PRO A 81 -0.12 -2.85 20.06
CA PRO A 81 0.75 -2.40 21.15
C PRO A 81 1.88 -3.38 21.48
N PHE A 82 1.75 -4.65 21.10
CA PHE A 82 2.67 -5.73 21.44
C PHE A 82 3.52 -6.17 20.24
N LYS A 83 3.36 -5.53 19.08
CA LYS A 83 3.95 -5.99 17.81
C LYS A 83 5.48 -6.13 17.89
N ASP A 84 6.16 -5.10 18.40
CA ASP A 84 7.62 -5.08 18.43
C ASP A 84 8.14 -6.13 19.43
N GLU A 85 7.49 -6.27 20.58
CA GLU A 85 7.82 -7.31 21.56
C GLU A 85 7.65 -8.72 21.00
N ILE A 86 6.56 -8.99 20.28
CA ILE A 86 6.32 -10.29 19.62
C ILE A 86 7.41 -10.60 18.60
N LEU A 87 7.85 -9.60 17.82
CA LEU A 87 8.91 -9.77 16.83
C LEU A 87 10.25 -10.09 17.50
N THR A 88 10.60 -9.39 18.59
CA THR A 88 11.81 -9.66 19.38
C THR A 88 11.79 -11.07 19.96
N LEU A 89 10.74 -11.46 20.70
CA LEU A 89 10.62 -12.78 21.31
C LEU A 89 10.68 -13.91 20.26
N ARG A 90 10.07 -13.68 19.09
CA ARG A 90 10.13 -14.63 17.98
C ARG A 90 11.53 -14.76 17.39
N SER A 91 12.29 -13.66 17.33
CA SER A 91 13.70 -13.68 16.87
C SER A 91 14.63 -14.41 17.84
N GLU A 92 14.29 -14.41 19.14
CA GLU A 92 14.99 -15.13 20.21
C GLU A 92 14.62 -16.61 20.28
N GLY A 93 13.69 -17.08 19.44
CA GLY A 93 13.28 -18.49 19.37
C GLY A 93 12.20 -18.90 20.38
N VAL A 94 11.60 -17.93 21.08
CA VAL A 94 10.51 -18.18 22.05
C VAL A 94 9.28 -18.74 21.32
N THR A 95 8.63 -19.73 21.94
CA THR A 95 7.48 -20.37 21.30
C THR A 95 6.26 -19.47 21.32
N TYR A 96 5.35 -19.67 20.37
CA TYR A 96 4.11 -18.91 20.27
C TYR A 96 3.26 -18.98 21.54
N ARG A 97 3.29 -20.12 22.25
CA ARG A 97 2.55 -20.33 23.49
C ARG A 97 3.08 -19.44 24.61
N GLU A 98 4.40 -19.41 24.79
CA GLU A 98 5.06 -18.59 25.81
C GLU A 98 4.88 -17.09 25.55
N ILE A 99 4.96 -16.66 24.28
CA ILE A 99 4.66 -15.27 23.89
C ILE A 99 3.22 -14.92 24.28
N THR A 100 2.25 -15.78 23.92
CA THR A 100 0.83 -15.53 24.19
C THR A 100 0.52 -15.46 25.68
N GLU A 101 1.11 -16.35 26.49
CA GLU A 101 1.00 -16.34 27.95
C GLU A 101 1.55 -15.04 28.54
N GLY A 102 2.73 -14.60 28.07
CA GLY A 102 3.33 -13.31 28.46
C GLY A 102 2.44 -12.12 28.11
N LEU A 103 1.84 -12.11 26.92
CA LEU A 103 0.92 -11.05 26.49
C LEU A 103 -0.36 -11.04 27.33
N ARG A 104 -0.92 -12.20 27.67
CA ARG A 104 -2.12 -12.31 28.54
C ARG A 104 -1.86 -11.71 29.92
N PHE A 105 -0.68 -11.95 30.49
CA PHE A 105 -0.27 -11.33 31.76
C PHE A 105 -0.18 -9.80 31.65
N LYS A 106 0.22 -9.29 30.48
CA LYS A 106 0.26 -7.84 30.17
C LYS A 106 -1.09 -7.24 29.78
N GLY A 107 -2.18 -8.00 29.90
CA GLY A 107 -3.53 -7.52 29.65
C GLY A 107 -4.02 -7.69 28.20
N TYR A 108 -3.35 -8.49 27.38
CA TYR A 108 -3.85 -8.89 26.07
C TYR A 108 -5.11 -9.76 26.23
N LYS A 109 -6.23 -9.29 25.67
CA LYS A 109 -7.54 -9.97 25.71
C LYS A 109 -7.95 -10.59 24.37
N GLY A 110 -7.06 -10.57 23.38
CA GLY A 110 -7.36 -11.16 22.08
C GLY A 110 -7.33 -12.68 22.13
N ASP A 111 -8.16 -13.30 21.29
CA ASP A 111 -8.24 -14.74 21.17
C ASP A 111 -7.31 -15.25 20.05
N VAL A 112 -6.81 -16.47 20.19
CA VAL A 112 -6.01 -17.14 19.17
C VAL A 112 -6.93 -18.13 18.46
N TRP A 113 -7.26 -17.85 17.19
CA TRP A 113 -7.99 -18.78 16.32
C TRP A 113 -7.03 -19.42 15.31
#